data_AF-H0F7W6-F1
#
_entry.id   AF-H0F7W6-F1
#
_cell.length_a   1.000
_cell.length_b   1.000
_cell.length_c   1.000
_cell.angle_alpha   90.00
_cell.angle_beta   90.00
_cell.angle_gamma   90.00
#
_symmetry.space_group_name_H-M   'P 1'
#
loop_
_entity.id
_entity.type
_entity.pdbx_description
1 polymer ?
#
loop_
_entity_poly.entity_id
_entity_poly.type
_entity_poly.pdbx_seq_one_letter_code
_entity_poly.pdbx_strand_id
1 'polypeptide(L)'
;MSDMRINGLAFDRGIDSISYAGRETGGQQLPERHELTPPADGVRAQLAQLLDKPNTARYLDESLRPALDNRDLLMPGKFQQALQSALDGLAAAAEQHQNEDAARSLNRALRLLKDEAGLRDLVAMYRSALYQG
;
A
#
# COMPACT_ATOMS: atom_id res chain seq x y z
N MET A 1 9.57 -22.75 47.19
CA MET A 1 10.56 -22.20 46.24
C MET A 1 11.40 -23.36 45.78
N SER A 2 11.23 -23.75 44.52
CA SER A 2 11.67 -25.05 44.01
C SER A 2 12.97 -24.90 43.24
N ASP A 3 14.07 -25.38 43.82
CA ASP A 3 15.39 -25.46 43.19
C ASP A 3 15.37 -26.52 42.08
N MET A 4 15.59 -26.11 40.83
CA MET A 4 15.88 -27.04 39.74
C MET A 4 17.39 -27.25 39.64
N ARG A 5 17.86 -28.43 40.04
CA ARG A 5 19.22 -28.90 39.79
C ARG A 5 19.24 -29.69 38.48
N ILE A 6 19.89 -29.15 37.46
CA ILE A 6 20.20 -29.86 36.22
C ILE A 6 21.72 -30.04 36.20
N ASN A 7 22.15 -31.29 35.93
CA ASN A 7 23.53 -31.75 35.82
C ASN A 7 24.58 -30.64 35.59
N GLY A 8 25.26 -30.27 36.67
CA GLY A 8 26.48 -29.45 36.66
C GLY A 8 26.32 -27.94 36.60
N LEU A 9 25.11 -27.38 36.54
CA LEU A 9 24.91 -25.93 36.41
C LEU A 9 23.94 -25.42 37.47
N ALA A 10 24.47 -24.66 38.44
CA ALA A 10 23.68 -23.88 39.39
C ALA A 10 23.57 -22.44 38.86
N PHE A 11 22.35 -21.99 38.59
CA PHE A 11 22.06 -20.63 38.14
C PHE A 11 21.52 -19.82 39.30
N ASP A 12 22.38 -19.07 39.98
CA ASP A 12 21.93 -17.97 40.82
C ASP A 12 22.92 -16.80 40.70
N ARG A 13 22.41 -15.69 40.14
CA ARG A 13 23.06 -14.42 39.79
C ARG A 13 24.01 -14.41 38.57
N GLY A 14 23.79 -13.37 37.74
CA GLY A 14 24.59 -12.83 36.63
C GLY A 14 25.81 -13.63 36.14
N ILE A 15 25.81 -13.99 34.85
CA ILE A 15 26.96 -14.61 34.18
C ILE A 15 28.04 -13.53 33.95
N ASP A 16 28.97 -13.40 34.90
CA ASP A 16 30.04 -12.40 34.84
C ASP A 16 31.29 -12.85 34.05
N SER A 17 31.43 -14.14 33.70
CA SER A 17 32.39 -14.61 32.67
C SER A 17 32.20 -16.10 32.36
N ILE A 18 32.57 -16.52 31.15
CA ILE A 18 32.67 -17.94 30.77
C ILE A 18 34.15 -18.26 30.57
N SER A 19 34.73 -19.02 31.48
CA SER A 19 36.09 -19.56 31.33
C SER A 19 36.00 -21.01 30.83
N TYR A 20 36.66 -21.30 29.71
CA TYR A 20 36.80 -22.67 29.20
C TYR A 20 37.83 -23.40 30.06
N ALA A 21 37.36 -24.22 31.01
CA ALA A 21 38.23 -25.17 31.69
C ALA A 21 38.76 -26.18 30.67
N GLY A 22 40.08 -26.27 30.59
CA GLY A 22 40.81 -27.14 29.68
C GLY A 22 40.46 -28.62 29.87
N ARG A 23 40.64 -29.36 28.78
CA ARG A 23 40.60 -30.82 28.69
C ARG A 23 41.14 -31.48 29.96
N GLU A 24 40.32 -32.34 30.56
CA GLU A 24 40.60 -33.78 30.75
C GLU A 24 39.61 -34.38 31.76
N THR A 25 38.60 -35.11 31.27
CA THR A 25 38.13 -36.36 31.89
C THR A 25 37.08 -37.04 30.99
N GLY A 26 37.51 -38.19 30.46
CA GLY A 26 36.74 -39.35 29.99
C GLY A 26 35.24 -39.28 29.72
N GLY A 27 34.88 -39.57 28.47
CA GLY A 27 33.89 -40.61 28.18
C GLY A 27 32.42 -40.22 28.17
N GLN A 28 32.01 -39.41 27.20
CA GLN A 28 30.71 -39.54 26.52
C GLN A 28 30.76 -38.67 25.26
N GLN A 29 30.80 -39.31 24.09
CA GLN A 29 30.66 -38.61 22.82
C GLN A 29 29.28 -37.96 22.78
N LEU A 30 29.25 -36.63 22.77
CA LEU A 30 28.04 -35.87 22.43
C LEU A 30 27.64 -36.22 20.99
N PRO A 31 26.35 -36.39 20.67
CA PRO A 31 25.91 -36.49 19.28
C PRO A 31 26.47 -35.31 18.49
N GLU A 32 27.04 -35.61 17.31
CA GLU A 32 27.53 -34.61 16.36
C GLU A 32 26.51 -33.48 16.25
N ARG A 33 26.92 -32.26 16.66
CA ARG A 33 26.15 -31.05 16.42
C ARG A 33 26.04 -30.92 14.91
N HIS A 34 24.93 -31.35 14.34
CA HIS A 34 24.58 -30.95 12.99
C HIS A 34 24.44 -29.43 13.04
N GLU A 35 25.43 -28.73 12.50
CA GLU A 35 25.28 -27.35 12.07
C GLU A 35 24.14 -27.38 11.05
N LEU A 36 22.94 -27.01 11.48
CA LEU A 36 21.85 -26.74 10.55
C LEU A 36 22.37 -25.64 9.65
N THR A 37 22.66 -25.98 8.40
CA THR A 37 23.04 -25.01 7.38
C THR A 37 21.98 -23.92 7.40
N PRO A 38 22.35 -22.62 7.48
CA PRO A 38 21.38 -21.55 7.38
C PRO A 38 20.50 -21.81 6.16
N PRO A 39 19.16 -21.67 6.26
CA PRO A 39 18.27 -21.89 5.13
C PRO A 39 18.82 -21.14 3.91
N ALA A 40 19.04 -21.86 2.82
CA ALA A 40 19.64 -21.30 1.60
C ALA A 40 18.80 -20.14 1.02
N ASP A 41 17.51 -20.11 1.38
CA ASP A 41 16.62 -18.99 1.10
C ASP A 41 16.91 -17.85 2.09
N GLY A 42 17.67 -16.87 1.62
CA GLY A 42 17.97 -15.66 2.38
C GLY A 42 16.70 -15.01 2.95
N VAL A 43 16.81 -14.42 4.14
CA VAL A 43 15.73 -13.75 4.90
C VAL A 43 14.86 -12.81 4.04
N ARG A 44 15.41 -12.23 2.97
CA ARG A 44 14.67 -11.42 1.98
C ARG A 44 13.57 -12.17 1.23
N ALA A 45 13.78 -13.44 0.86
CA ALA A 45 12.79 -14.23 0.12
C ALA A 45 11.55 -14.50 1.00
N GLN A 46 11.78 -14.80 2.29
CA GLN A 46 10.71 -15.03 3.27
C GLN A 46 9.95 -13.73 3.61
N LEU A 47 10.65 -12.60 3.72
CA LEU A 47 10.04 -11.27 3.87
C LEU A 47 9.22 -10.88 2.63
N ALA A 48 9.74 -11.12 1.42
CA ALA A 48 9.00 -10.90 0.19
C ALA A 48 7.72 -11.75 0.16
N GLN A 49 7.80 -13.03 0.54
CA GLN A 49 6.64 -13.93 0.61
C GLN A 49 5.60 -13.53 1.67
N LEU A 50 6.02 -12.89 2.76
CA LEU A 50 5.13 -12.32 3.77
C LEU A 50 4.47 -11.00 3.30
N LEU A 51 5.22 -10.18 2.56
CA LEU A 51 4.75 -8.90 1.99
C LEU A 51 3.88 -9.09 0.73
N ASP A 52 4.06 -10.21 0.02
CA ASP A 52 3.25 -10.62 -1.15
C ASP A 52 1.94 -11.31 -0.77
N LYS A 53 1.64 -11.48 0.53
CA LYS A 53 0.33 -11.99 0.92
C LYS A 53 -0.75 -11.06 0.37
N PRO A 54 -1.76 -11.59 -0.34
CA PRO A 54 -2.86 -10.80 -0.85
C PRO A 54 -3.62 -10.23 0.34
N ASN A 55 -3.29 -8.99 0.69
CA ASN A 55 -3.95 -8.25 1.74
C ASN A 55 -5.29 -7.78 1.17
N THR A 56 -6.38 -8.04 1.88
CA THR A 56 -7.71 -7.55 1.52
C THR A 56 -7.69 -6.04 1.26
N ALA A 57 -6.89 -5.28 1.99
CA ALA A 57 -6.71 -3.84 1.74
C ALA A 57 -6.09 -3.55 0.37
N ARG A 58 -5.08 -4.32 -0.06
CA ARG A 58 -4.48 -4.17 -1.40
C ARG A 58 -5.43 -4.60 -2.50
N TYR A 59 -6.16 -5.70 -2.31
CA TYR A 59 -7.18 -6.16 -3.25
C TYR A 59 -8.29 -5.11 -3.42
N LEU A 60 -8.75 -4.53 -2.31
CA LEU A 60 -9.75 -3.45 -2.34
C LEU A 60 -9.19 -2.20 -3.01
N ASP A 61 -7.95 -1.79 -2.69
CA ASP A 61 -7.32 -0.64 -3.34
C ASP A 61 -7.20 -0.85 -4.85
N GLU A 62 -6.76 -2.03 -5.30
CA GLU A 62 -6.66 -2.34 -6.73
C GLU A 62 -8.02 -2.40 -7.41
N SER A 63 -9.04 -2.95 -6.73
CA SER A 63 -10.40 -3.06 -7.26
C SER A 63 -11.14 -1.71 -7.32
N LEU A 64 -10.84 -0.81 -6.38
CA LEU A 64 -11.47 0.50 -6.26
C LEU A 64 -10.71 1.58 -7.04
N ARG A 65 -9.48 1.30 -7.48
CA ARG A 65 -8.69 2.27 -8.24
C ARG A 65 -9.33 2.48 -9.60
N PRO A 66 -9.69 3.72 -9.97
CA PRO A 66 -10.15 3.98 -11.32
C PRO A 66 -9.04 3.62 -12.30
N ALA A 67 -9.39 2.90 -13.38
CA ALA A 67 -8.50 2.71 -14.51
C ALA A 67 -8.28 4.09 -15.15
N LEU A 68 -7.11 4.67 -14.93
CA LEU A 68 -6.74 6.00 -15.41
C LEU A 68 -5.64 5.85 -16.45
N ASP A 69 -5.96 6.17 -17.69
CA ASP A 69 -4.97 6.23 -18.78
C ASP A 69 -3.97 7.36 -18.54
N ASN A 70 -4.43 8.47 -17.96
CA ASN A 70 -3.59 9.61 -17.61
C ASN A 70 -3.56 9.84 -16.09
N ARG A 71 -2.42 9.50 -15.47
CA ARG A 71 -2.18 9.66 -14.03
C ARG A 71 -2.18 11.11 -13.56
N ASP A 72 -1.91 12.06 -14.45
CA ASP A 72 -1.91 13.47 -14.08
C ASP A 72 -3.30 13.96 -13.66
N LEU A 73 -4.37 13.28 -14.10
CA LEU A 73 -5.75 13.58 -13.69
C LEU A 73 -6.01 13.32 -12.19
N LEU A 74 -5.09 12.67 -11.48
CA LEU A 74 -5.16 12.57 -10.02
C LEU A 74 -4.82 13.89 -9.32
N MET A 75 -4.10 14.79 -10.00
CA MET A 75 -3.73 16.09 -9.45
C MET A 75 -4.89 17.07 -9.61
N PRO A 76 -5.38 17.73 -8.54
CA PRO A 76 -6.58 18.57 -8.61
C PRO A 76 -6.54 19.64 -9.71
N GLY A 77 -5.42 20.34 -9.85
CA GLY A 77 -5.27 21.38 -10.88
C GLY A 77 -5.24 20.82 -12.31
N LYS A 78 -4.62 19.65 -12.51
CA LYS A 78 -4.59 18.97 -13.81
C LYS A 78 -5.97 18.43 -14.19
N PHE A 79 -6.69 17.89 -13.22
CA PHE A 79 -8.07 17.47 -13.40
C PHE A 79 -8.96 18.64 -13.81
N GLN A 80 -8.90 19.77 -13.09
CA GLN A 80 -9.67 20.97 -13.43
C GLN A 80 -9.35 21.48 -14.84
N GLN A 81 -8.08 21.53 -15.21
CA GLN A 81 -7.66 21.94 -16.54
C GLN A 81 -8.19 20.99 -17.63
N ALA A 82 -8.12 19.68 -17.40
CA ALA A 82 -8.62 18.68 -18.33
C ALA A 82 -10.15 18.75 -18.47
N LEU A 83 -10.86 18.97 -17.36
CA LEU A 83 -12.31 19.16 -17.35
C LEU A 83 -12.74 20.39 -18.16
N GLN A 84 -12.05 21.53 -17.96
CA GLN A 84 -12.32 22.74 -18.73
C GLN A 84 -12.05 22.51 -20.22
N SER A 85 -10.93 21.86 -20.55
CA SER A 85 -10.58 21.53 -21.94
C SER A 85 -11.62 20.62 -22.59
N ALA A 86 -12.19 19.67 -21.85
CA ALA A 86 -13.26 18.80 -22.33
C ALA A 86 -14.57 19.57 -22.57
N LEU A 87 -14.93 20.50 -21.69
CA LEU A 87 -16.09 21.37 -21.87
C LEU A 87 -15.96 22.23 -23.13
N ASP A 88 -14.80 22.86 -23.34
CA ASP A 88 -14.53 23.70 -24.50
C ASP A 88 -14.53 22.86 -25.79
N GLY A 89 -13.93 21.67 -25.76
CA GLY A 89 -13.95 20.72 -26.88
C GLY A 89 -15.34 20.23 -27.24
N LEU A 90 -16.19 19.92 -26.26
CA LEU A 90 -17.58 19.51 -26.49
C LEU A 90 -18.42 20.65 -27.04
N ALA A 91 -18.22 21.89 -26.57
CA ALA A 91 -18.90 23.07 -27.09
C ALA A 91 -18.52 23.31 -28.56
N ALA A 92 -17.23 23.30 -28.89
CA ALA A 92 -16.75 23.44 -30.25
C ALA A 92 -17.25 22.32 -31.18
N ALA A 93 -17.28 21.08 -30.70
CA ALA A 93 -17.83 19.95 -31.45
C ALA A 93 -19.34 20.09 -31.69
N ALA A 94 -20.10 20.58 -30.70
CA ALA A 94 -21.53 20.83 -30.84
C ALA A 94 -21.82 21.92 -31.89
N GLU A 95 -20.96 22.94 -32.00
CA GLU A 95 -21.08 24.01 -33.00
C GLU A 95 -20.71 23.55 -34.42
N GLN A 96 -19.76 22.62 -34.57
CA GLN A 96 -19.31 22.12 -35.87
C GLN A 96 -20.27 21.10 -36.51
N HIS A 97 -21.10 20.42 -35.71
CA HIS A 97 -22.03 19.43 -36.24
C HIS A 97 -23.27 20.04 -36.88
N GLN A 98 -23.42 19.85 -38.20
CA GLN A 98 -24.63 20.20 -38.95
C GLN A 98 -25.80 19.24 -38.70
N ASN A 99 -25.53 18.04 -38.16
CA ASN A 99 -26.56 17.06 -37.85
C ASN A 99 -27.21 17.38 -36.50
N GLU A 100 -28.50 17.69 -36.53
CA GLU A 100 -29.26 18.22 -35.40
C GLU A 100 -29.30 17.26 -34.20
N ASP A 101 -29.34 15.95 -34.43
CA ASP A 101 -29.39 14.94 -33.36
C ASP A 101 -28.05 14.78 -32.65
N ALA A 102 -26.94 14.83 -33.39
CA ALA A 102 -25.60 14.81 -32.82
C ALA A 102 -25.36 16.08 -31.97
N ALA A 103 -25.71 17.25 -32.50
CA ALA A 103 -25.62 18.51 -31.77
C ALA A 103 -26.47 18.49 -30.49
N ARG A 104 -27.69 17.95 -30.52
CA ARG A 104 -28.53 17.80 -29.30
C ARG A 104 -27.90 16.89 -28.26
N SER A 105 -27.32 15.76 -28.69
CA SER A 105 -26.65 14.82 -27.77
C SER A 105 -25.42 15.46 -27.10
N LEU A 106 -24.63 16.22 -27.86
CA LEU A 106 -23.46 16.94 -27.35
C LEU A 106 -23.85 18.08 -26.41
N ASN A 107 -24.92 18.82 -26.72
CA ASN A 107 -25.44 19.86 -25.82
C ASN A 107 -25.97 19.27 -24.50
N ARG A 108 -26.59 18.09 -24.53
CA ARG A 108 -26.98 17.37 -23.30
C ARG A 108 -25.75 16.94 -22.50
N ALA A 109 -24.74 16.38 -23.16
CA ALA A 109 -23.49 16.00 -22.51
C ALA A 109 -22.79 17.20 -21.87
N LEU A 110 -22.74 18.33 -22.58
CA LEU A 110 -22.19 19.60 -22.09
C LEU A 110 -22.93 20.09 -20.85
N ARG A 111 -24.27 20.04 -20.86
CA ARG A 111 -25.09 20.42 -19.69
C ARG A 111 -24.81 19.51 -18.49
N LEU A 112 -24.80 18.20 -18.69
CA LEU A 112 -24.51 17.25 -17.62
C LEU A 112 -23.12 17.45 -17.03
N LEU A 113 -22.11 17.71 -17.88
CA LEU A 113 -20.74 17.93 -17.42
C LEU A 113 -20.60 19.24 -16.64
N LYS A 114 -21.35 20.29 -17.03
CA LYS A 114 -21.42 21.55 -16.25
C LYS A 114 -22.07 21.36 -14.89
N ASP A 115 -23.18 20.61 -14.83
CA ASP A 115 -23.87 20.30 -13.58
C ASP A 115 -22.93 19.52 -12.63
N GLU A 116 -22.19 18.56 -13.16
CA GLU A 116 -21.20 17.77 -12.42
C GLU A 116 -20.05 18.64 -11.88
N ALA A 117 -19.51 19.55 -12.71
CA ALA A 117 -18.49 20.50 -12.29
C ALA A 117 -18.98 21.39 -11.13
N GLY A 118 -20.21 21.91 -11.23
CA GLY A 118 -20.82 22.71 -10.16
C GLY A 118 -21.00 21.95 -8.85
N LEU A 119 -21.37 20.66 -8.92
CA LEU A 119 -21.47 19.81 -7.73
C LEU A 119 -20.10 19.59 -7.06
N ARG A 120 -19.03 19.43 -7.84
CA ARG A 120 -17.68 19.31 -7.29
C ARG A 120 -17.23 20.58 -6.57
N ASP A 121 -17.52 21.74 -7.15
CA ASP A 121 -17.20 23.02 -6.54
C ASP A 121 -17.97 23.21 -5.22
N LEU A 122 -19.25 22.82 -5.20
CA LEU A 122 -20.07 22.84 -4.00
C LEU A 122 -19.49 21.93 -2.90
N VAL A 123 -19.06 20.72 -3.24
CA VAL A 123 -18.39 19.80 -2.29
C VAL A 123 -17.07 20.39 -1.78
N ALA A 124 -16.27 21.01 -2.66
CA ALA A 124 -15.03 21.67 -2.27
C ALA A 124 -15.29 22.82 -1.29
N MET A 125 -16.32 23.63 -1.55
CA MET A 125 -16.78 24.70 -0.66
C MET A 125 -17.20 24.13 0.71
N TYR A 126 -18.08 23.12 0.76
CA TYR A 126 -18.50 22.52 2.03
C TYR A 126 -17.32 21.93 2.80
N ARG A 127 -16.41 21.26 2.12
CA ARG A 127 -15.19 20.74 2.75
C ARG A 127 -14.34 21.86 3.33
N SER A 128 -14.17 22.98 2.64
CA SER A 128 -13.44 24.14 3.18
C SER A 128 -14.13 24.76 4.39
N ALA A 129 -15.47 24.87 4.37
CA ALA A 129 -16.24 25.39 5.49
C ALA A 129 -16.10 24.49 6.74
N LEU A 130 -16.07 23.17 6.55
CA LEU A 130 -15.84 22.20 7.63
C LEU A 130 -14.43 22.31 8.25
N TYR A 131 -13.41 22.67 7.48
CA TYR A 131 -12.06 22.87 8.00
C TYR A 131 -11.85 24.23 8.69
N GLN A 132 -12.78 25.17 8.52
CA GLN A 132 -12.73 26.51 9.11
C GLN A 132 -13.46 26.62 10.45
N GLY A 133 -14.23 25.60 10.85
CA GLY A 133 -14.90 25.51 12.15
C GLY A 133 -14.21 24.50 13.07
#